data_AF-A0A6L4AA07-F1
#
_entry.id   AF-A0A6L4AA07-F1
#
_cell.length_a   1.000
_cell.length_b   1.000
_cell.length_c   1.000
_cell.angle_alpha   90.00
_cell.angle_beta   90.00
_cell.angle_gamma   90.00
#
_symmetry.space_group_name_H-M   'P 1'
#
loop_
_entity.id
_entity.type
_entity.pdbx_description
1 polymer ?
#
loop_
_entity_poly.entity_id
_entity_poly.type
_entity_poly.pdbx_seq_one_letter_code
_entity_poly.pdbx_strand_id
1 'polypeptide(L)'
;IGDGNNVAHSLLLMAAKLGTTMVVGTPEGYRPAPSIMDRARTIAAETGATILWTADPVEAAREADMIYTDTWTSMGQEDEAEQRRKVFPPYQVNYPLLQMAPAHTIVMHCLPAHRGEEITDSVADGPQSRLFPQAENRLHAQKAILVQLLR
;
A
#
# COMPACT_ATOMS: atom_id res chain seq x y z
N ILE A 1 -1.13 0.96 -3.92
CA ILE A 1 -1.73 0.63 -5.23
C ILE A 1 -2.28 -0.79 -5.12
N GLY A 2 -3.57 -1.01 -5.37
CA GLY A 2 -4.21 -2.31 -5.16
C GLY A 2 -5.55 -2.16 -4.47
N ASP A 3 -5.87 -3.04 -3.53
CA ASP A 3 -7.14 -3.03 -2.79
C ASP A 3 -7.16 -2.00 -1.64
N GLY A 4 -8.31 -1.38 -1.41
CA GLY A 4 -8.58 -0.48 -0.29
C GLY A 4 -8.84 -1.21 1.03
N ASN A 5 -8.02 -2.21 1.36
CA ASN A 5 -8.23 -3.13 2.49
C ASN A 5 -7.69 -2.61 3.83
N ASN A 6 -7.60 -3.50 4.81
CA ASN A 6 -7.06 -3.22 6.16
C ASN A 6 -5.62 -2.68 6.17
N VAL A 7 -4.76 -3.12 5.25
CA VAL A 7 -3.39 -2.61 5.10
C VAL A 7 -3.43 -1.19 4.58
N ALA A 8 -4.22 -0.91 3.53
CA ALA A 8 -4.43 0.44 3.02
C ALA A 8 -4.99 1.39 4.09
N HIS A 9 -5.96 0.92 4.89
CA HIS A 9 -6.52 1.68 6.01
C HIS A 9 -5.45 2.04 7.05
N SER A 10 -4.61 1.08 7.42
CA SER A 10 -3.57 1.29 8.43
C SER A 10 -2.48 2.22 7.91
N LEU A 11 -2.09 2.09 6.64
CA LEU A 11 -1.11 2.98 5.98
C LEU A 11 -1.63 4.42 5.86
N LEU A 12 -2.91 4.61 5.54
CA LEU A 12 -3.55 5.93 5.52
C LEU A 12 -3.46 6.63 6.88
N LEU A 13 -3.82 5.93 7.95
CA LEU A 13 -3.78 6.50 9.29
C LEU A 13 -2.35 6.74 9.76
N MET A 14 -1.41 5.87 9.41
CA MET A 14 0.01 6.06 9.67
C MET A 14 0.56 7.29 8.96
N ALA A 15 0.32 7.43 7.66
CA ALA A 15 0.78 8.60 6.88
C ALA A 15 0.19 9.90 7.43
N ALA A 16 -1.11 9.90 7.75
CA ALA A 16 -1.75 11.03 8.39
C ALA A 16 -1.08 11.39 9.72
N LYS A 17 -0.77 10.40 10.57
CA LYS A 17 -0.10 10.63 11.86
C LYS A 17 1.35 11.11 11.72
N LEU A 18 2.05 10.70 10.68
CA LEU A 18 3.44 11.08 10.42
C LEU A 18 3.59 12.42 9.67
N GLY A 19 2.49 13.03 9.21
CA GLY A 19 2.56 14.28 8.45
C GLY A 19 3.02 14.08 7.00
N THR A 20 2.88 12.87 6.44
CA THR A 20 3.38 12.54 5.10
C THR A 20 2.27 12.52 4.05
N THR A 21 2.64 12.64 2.77
CA THR A 21 1.70 12.44 1.66
C THR A 21 1.43 10.96 1.45
N MET A 22 0.15 10.60 1.25
CA MET A 22 -0.28 9.26 0.85
C MET A 22 -1.30 9.36 -0.26
N VAL A 23 -1.02 8.68 -1.38
CA VAL A 23 -1.94 8.55 -2.52
C VAL A 23 -2.38 7.10 -2.63
N VAL A 24 -3.69 6.87 -2.53
CA VAL A 24 -4.27 5.54 -2.69
C VAL A 24 -4.78 5.37 -4.11
N GLY A 25 -4.11 4.51 -4.89
CA GLY A 25 -4.56 4.07 -6.21
C GLY A 25 -5.34 2.75 -6.13
N THR A 26 -6.67 2.80 -6.26
CA THR A 26 -7.57 1.64 -6.25
C THR A 26 -8.64 1.77 -7.34
N PRO A 27 -9.23 0.66 -7.84
CA PRO A 27 -10.44 0.77 -8.64
C PRO A 27 -11.60 1.37 -7.85
N GLU A 28 -12.56 1.98 -8.55
CA GLU A 28 -13.69 2.73 -7.97
C GLU A 28 -14.51 1.92 -6.95
N GLY A 29 -14.73 0.62 -7.22
CA GLY A 29 -15.47 -0.28 -6.33
C GLY A 29 -14.68 -0.79 -5.13
N TYR A 30 -13.40 -0.45 -5.03
CA TYR A 30 -12.45 -1.02 -4.07
C TYR A 30 -11.72 0.08 -3.28
N ARG A 31 -12.38 1.23 -3.11
CA ARG A 31 -11.84 2.35 -2.32
C ARG A 31 -11.72 1.97 -0.85
N PRO A 32 -10.78 2.58 -0.11
CA PRO A 32 -10.80 2.57 1.35
C PRO A 32 -12.16 3.00 1.89
N ALA A 33 -12.54 2.45 3.04
CA ALA A 33 -13.78 2.82 3.70
C ALA A 33 -13.86 4.35 3.90
N PRO A 34 -14.98 5.02 3.56
CA PRO A 34 -15.10 6.47 3.68
C PRO A 34 -14.76 6.99 5.09
N SER A 35 -15.19 6.26 6.14
CA SER A 35 -14.89 6.60 7.53
C SER A 35 -13.39 6.61 7.85
N ILE A 36 -12.59 5.78 7.17
CA ILE A 36 -11.13 5.76 7.33
C ILE A 36 -10.50 6.93 6.60
N MET A 37 -10.97 7.25 5.38
CA MET A 37 -10.51 8.43 4.63
C MET A 37 -10.79 9.71 5.39
N ASP A 38 -11.99 9.85 5.96
CA ASP A 38 -12.38 11.02 6.75
C ASP A 38 -11.53 11.13 8.02
N ARG A 39 -11.33 10.02 8.73
CA ARG A 39 -10.45 9.99 9.91
C ARG A 39 -9.01 10.37 9.56
N ALA A 40 -8.48 9.87 8.45
CA ALA A 40 -7.13 10.21 7.99
C ALA A 40 -7.02 11.70 7.64
N ARG A 41 -8.02 12.29 6.97
CA ARG A 41 -8.08 13.72 6.66
C ARG A 41 -8.18 14.61 7.90
N THR A 42 -8.95 14.19 8.91
CA THR A 42 -9.02 14.90 10.19
C THR A 42 -7.67 14.95 10.87
N ILE A 43 -6.95 13.82 10.94
CA ILE A 43 -5.59 13.78 11.50
C ILE A 43 -4.64 14.62 10.65
N ALA A 44 -4.77 14.55 9.32
CA ALA A 44 -3.92 15.27 8.39
C ALA A 44 -4.00 16.79 8.53
N ALA A 45 -5.18 17.32 8.90
CA ALA A 45 -5.35 18.74 9.19
C ALA A 45 -4.51 19.21 10.40
N GLU A 46 -4.16 18.30 11.31
CA GLU A 46 -3.31 18.59 12.48
C GLU A 46 -1.81 18.45 12.17
N THR A 47 -1.45 17.56 11.24
CA THR A 47 -0.05 17.18 10.98
C THR A 47 0.54 17.77 9.70
N GLY A 48 -0.30 18.35 8.82
CA GLY A 48 0.10 18.79 7.49
C GLY A 48 0.23 17.67 6.46
N ALA A 49 -0.20 16.44 6.79
CA ALA A 49 -0.25 15.34 5.82
C ALA A 49 -1.19 15.66 4.64
N THR A 50 -0.95 14.98 3.52
CA THR A 50 -1.82 15.07 2.33
C THR A 50 -2.36 13.69 2.01
N ILE A 51 -3.69 13.53 2.05
CA ILE A 51 -4.38 12.25 1.82
C ILE A 51 -5.21 12.32 0.56
N LEU A 52 -4.79 11.58 -0.47
CA LEU A 52 -5.38 11.58 -1.79
C LEU A 52 -5.84 10.18 -2.20
N TRP A 53 -6.80 10.14 -3.11
CA TRP A 53 -7.24 8.93 -3.77
C TRP A 53 -7.32 9.20 -5.27
N THR A 54 -6.98 8.19 -6.08
CA THR A 54 -7.17 8.20 -7.54
C THR A 54 -7.56 6.81 -8.02
N ALA A 55 -8.29 6.75 -9.13
CA ALA A 55 -8.52 5.51 -9.86
C ALA A 55 -7.36 5.17 -10.81
N ASP A 56 -6.42 6.07 -11.08
CA ASP A 56 -5.30 5.81 -11.98
C ASP A 56 -4.05 5.35 -11.19
N PRO A 57 -3.58 4.10 -11.36
CA PRO A 57 -2.37 3.62 -10.70
C PRO A 57 -1.11 4.39 -11.11
N VAL A 58 -1.06 4.93 -12.34
CA VAL A 58 0.08 5.74 -12.82
C VAL A 58 0.12 7.08 -12.10
N GLU A 59 -1.03 7.73 -11.90
CA GLU A 59 -1.11 8.95 -11.07
C GLU A 59 -0.66 8.67 -9.64
N ALA A 60 -1.08 7.54 -9.06
CA ALA A 60 -0.68 7.15 -7.71
C ALA A 60 0.83 6.91 -7.56
N ALA A 61 1.52 6.52 -8.64
CA ALA A 61 2.95 6.20 -8.64
C ALA A 61 3.85 7.41 -8.95
N ARG A 62 3.34 8.41 -9.69
CA ARG A 62 4.14 9.44 -10.38
C ARG A 62 5.18 10.17 -9.53
N GLU A 63 4.86 10.48 -8.28
CA GLU A 63 5.73 11.24 -7.36
C GLU A 63 6.11 10.42 -6.12
N ALA A 64 5.87 9.10 -6.14
CA ALA A 64 5.99 8.28 -4.95
C ALA A 64 7.45 7.94 -4.62
N ASP A 65 7.95 8.32 -3.45
CA ASP A 65 9.21 7.81 -2.91
C ASP A 65 9.13 6.31 -2.55
N MET A 66 7.91 5.82 -2.31
CA MET A 66 7.62 4.44 -1.96
C MET A 66 6.31 3.99 -2.60
N ILE A 67 6.33 2.87 -3.31
CA ILE A 67 5.12 2.18 -3.78
C ILE A 67 4.85 1.00 -2.86
N TYR A 68 3.63 0.93 -2.32
CA TYR A 68 3.15 -0.19 -1.53
C TYR A 68 2.01 -0.90 -2.25
N THR A 69 2.06 -2.23 -2.33
CA THR A 69 0.94 -3.06 -2.76
C THR A 69 0.73 -4.23 -1.80
N ASP A 70 -0.42 -4.88 -1.94
CA ASP A 70 -0.86 -6.03 -1.16
C ASP A 70 -1.70 -6.91 -2.08
N THR A 71 -1.90 -8.16 -1.65
CA THR A 71 -2.74 -9.14 -2.30
C THR A 71 -4.08 -8.53 -2.73
N TRP A 72 -4.51 -8.82 -3.96
CA TRP A 72 -5.79 -8.32 -4.44
C TRP A 72 -6.97 -8.94 -3.72
N THR A 73 -6.84 -10.17 -3.24
CA THR A 73 -7.89 -10.88 -2.50
C THR A 73 -7.43 -11.08 -1.07
N SER A 74 -8.09 -10.41 -0.13
CA SER A 74 -7.79 -10.57 1.30
C SER A 74 -8.33 -11.91 1.81
N MET A 75 -7.77 -12.41 2.93
CA MET A 75 -8.34 -13.56 3.63
C MET A 75 -9.82 -13.30 3.99
N GLY A 76 -10.69 -14.25 3.68
CA GLY A 76 -12.15 -14.13 3.85
C GLY A 76 -12.90 -13.55 2.63
N GLN A 77 -12.20 -13.29 1.52
CA GLN A 77 -12.79 -12.84 0.24
C GLN A 77 -12.56 -13.84 -0.90
N GLU A 78 -12.31 -15.11 -0.57
CA GLU A 78 -11.90 -16.13 -1.54
C GLU A 78 -12.92 -16.34 -2.65
N ASP A 79 -14.22 -16.23 -2.35
CA ASP A 79 -15.32 -16.36 -3.31
C ASP A 79 -15.31 -15.25 -4.38
N GLU A 80 -14.66 -14.11 -4.11
CA GLU A 80 -14.55 -12.98 -5.04
C GLU A 80 -13.28 -13.04 -5.90
N ALA A 81 -12.39 -14.02 -5.68
CA ALA A 81 -11.06 -14.01 -6.25
C ALA A 81 -11.06 -13.91 -7.79
N GLU A 82 -11.93 -14.65 -8.47
CA GLU A 82 -12.01 -14.59 -9.95
C GLU A 82 -12.48 -13.24 -10.48
N GLN A 83 -13.42 -12.59 -9.78
CA GLN A 83 -13.89 -11.26 -10.16
C GLN A 83 -12.75 -10.25 -9.99
N ARG A 84 -12.05 -10.31 -8.87
CA ARG A 84 -10.97 -9.38 -8.53
C ARG A 84 -9.79 -9.50 -9.50
N ARG A 85 -9.43 -10.72 -9.91
CA ARG A 85 -8.41 -10.97 -10.98
C ARG A 85 -8.74 -10.32 -12.31
N LYS A 86 -10.00 -9.99 -12.59
CA LYS A 86 -10.41 -9.27 -13.82
C LYS A 86 -10.31 -7.75 -13.66
N VAL A 87 -10.44 -7.24 -12.43
CA VAL A 87 -10.49 -5.80 -12.13
C VAL A 87 -9.11 -5.22 -11.86
N PHE A 88 -8.29 -5.93 -11.09
CA PHE A 88 -7.01 -5.42 -10.61
C PHE A 88 -5.80 -5.50 -11.55
N PRO A 89 -5.79 -6.17 -12.73
CA PRO A 89 -4.61 -6.18 -13.60
C PRO A 89 -4.00 -4.81 -13.92
N PRO A 90 -4.78 -3.72 -14.14
CA PRO A 90 -4.21 -2.39 -14.33
C PRO A 90 -3.40 -1.87 -13.13
N TYR A 91 -3.64 -2.39 -11.92
CA TYR A 91 -3.01 -1.98 -10.66
C TYR A 91 -1.82 -2.86 -10.26
N GLN A 92 -1.39 -3.80 -11.12
CA GLN A 92 -0.19 -4.60 -10.86
C GLN A 92 1.04 -3.72 -10.74
N VAL A 93 1.81 -3.91 -9.67
CA VAL A 93 3.13 -3.30 -9.51
C VAL A 93 4.14 -4.08 -10.35
N ASN A 94 4.41 -3.53 -11.53
CA ASN A 94 5.35 -4.06 -12.51
C ASN A 94 6.40 -3.00 -12.89
N TYR A 95 7.40 -3.39 -13.67
CA TYR A 95 8.47 -2.48 -14.08
C TYR A 95 7.96 -1.26 -14.88
N PRO A 96 7.04 -1.39 -15.86
CA PRO A 96 6.45 -0.23 -16.52
C PRO A 96 5.83 0.79 -15.56
N LEU A 97 5.07 0.35 -14.56
CA LEU A 97 4.50 1.24 -13.54
C LEU A 97 5.60 1.88 -12.68
N LEU A 98 6.60 1.09 -12.26
CA LEU A 98 7.71 1.57 -11.45
C LEU A 98 8.55 2.63 -12.17
N GLN A 99 8.67 2.55 -13.51
CA GLN A 99 9.34 3.58 -14.33
C GLN A 99 8.57 4.91 -14.41
N MET A 100 7.30 4.93 -14.01
CA MET A 100 6.53 6.18 -13.91
C MET A 100 6.83 6.95 -12.62
N ALA A 101 7.45 6.30 -11.64
CA ALA A 101 7.87 6.88 -10.38
C ALA A 101 9.33 7.35 -10.45
N PRO A 102 9.80 8.18 -9.48
CA PRO A 102 11.20 8.55 -9.38
C PRO A 102 12.17 7.34 -9.35
N ALA A 103 13.38 7.51 -9.88
CA ALA A 103 14.35 6.40 -9.95
C ALA A 103 14.78 5.85 -8.58
N HIS A 104 14.62 6.63 -7.50
CA HIS A 104 14.94 6.21 -6.13
C HIS A 104 13.78 5.51 -5.42
N THR A 105 12.61 5.39 -6.06
CA THR A 105 11.42 4.79 -5.45
C THR A 105 11.70 3.38 -4.96
N ILE A 106 11.31 3.07 -3.72
CA ILE A 106 11.35 1.70 -3.19
C ILE A 106 9.98 1.03 -3.32
N VAL A 107 9.97 -0.30 -3.34
CA VAL A 107 8.74 -1.11 -3.38
C VAL A 107 8.61 -1.94 -2.11
N MET A 108 7.41 -1.89 -1.51
CA MET A 108 7.07 -2.57 -0.27
C MET A 108 5.81 -3.41 -0.43
N HIS A 109 5.73 -4.51 0.33
CA HIS A 109 4.62 -5.46 0.32
C HIS A 109 4.56 -6.18 1.67
N CYS A 110 3.37 -6.31 2.27
CA CYS A 110 3.22 -6.90 3.61
C CYS A 110 3.46 -8.42 3.68
N LEU A 111 3.29 -9.10 2.55
CA LEU A 111 3.39 -10.56 2.36
C LEU A 111 2.22 -11.33 3.01
N PRO A 112 1.90 -12.54 2.51
CA PRO A 112 2.47 -13.23 1.34
C PRO A 112 2.15 -12.52 0.02
N ALA A 113 3.01 -12.63 -0.98
CA ALA A 113 2.79 -12.06 -2.32
C ALA A 113 2.39 -13.16 -3.32
N HIS A 114 1.39 -12.88 -4.16
CA HIS A 114 1.03 -13.66 -5.33
C HIS A 114 1.74 -13.09 -6.57
N ARG A 115 2.92 -13.66 -6.84
CA ARG A 115 3.74 -13.28 -8.00
C ARG A 115 2.96 -13.44 -9.30
N GLY A 116 3.00 -12.39 -10.12
CA GLY A 116 2.23 -12.31 -11.37
C GLY A 116 0.81 -11.76 -11.20
N GLU A 117 0.35 -11.54 -9.97
CA GLU A 117 -0.89 -10.82 -9.65
C GLU A 117 -0.56 -9.39 -9.21
N GLU A 118 -0.54 -9.06 -7.92
CA GLU A 118 -0.32 -7.69 -7.46
C GLU A 118 1.10 -7.17 -7.72
N ILE A 119 2.07 -8.07 -7.86
CA ILE A 119 3.47 -7.72 -8.07
C ILE A 119 4.16 -8.72 -9.00
N THR A 120 5.04 -8.23 -9.89
CA THR A 120 5.83 -9.11 -10.76
C THR A 120 7.10 -9.58 -10.07
N ASP A 121 7.64 -10.73 -10.51
CA ASP A 121 8.90 -11.28 -9.98
C ASP A 121 10.05 -10.28 -10.04
N SER A 122 10.17 -9.61 -11.19
CA SER A 122 11.23 -8.62 -11.45
C SER A 122 11.19 -7.43 -10.49
N VAL A 123 10.02 -7.07 -9.95
CA VAL A 123 9.91 -6.01 -8.96
C VAL A 123 10.10 -6.56 -7.56
N ALA A 124 9.49 -7.70 -7.24
CA ALA A 124 9.58 -8.34 -5.93
C ALA A 124 11.03 -8.70 -5.55
N ASP A 125 11.84 -9.15 -6.51
CA ASP A 125 13.26 -9.49 -6.33
C ASP A 125 14.22 -8.42 -6.86
N GLY A 126 13.67 -7.30 -7.34
CA GLY A 126 14.44 -6.21 -7.94
C GLY A 126 15.20 -5.36 -6.91
N PRO A 127 16.11 -4.49 -7.37
CA PRO A 127 16.97 -3.67 -6.50
C PRO A 127 16.19 -2.66 -5.63
N GLN A 128 15.00 -2.25 -6.09
CA GLN A 128 14.11 -1.32 -5.39
C GLN A 128 13.24 -2.04 -4.34
N SER A 129 13.22 -3.38 -4.32
CA SER A 129 12.44 -4.16 -3.37
C SER A 129 12.94 -4.01 -1.93
N ARG A 130 12.01 -3.81 -1.00
CA ARG A 130 12.26 -3.84 0.44
C ARG A 130 11.37 -4.86 1.16
N LEU A 131 10.84 -5.85 0.44
CA LEU A 131 9.95 -6.89 0.96
C LEU A 131 10.52 -7.62 2.20
N PHE A 132 11.75 -8.13 2.12
CA PHE A 132 12.35 -8.88 3.24
C PHE A 132 12.87 -7.99 4.38
N PRO A 133 13.58 -6.86 4.11
CA PRO A 133 13.91 -5.92 5.19
C PRO A 133 12.67 -5.40 5.93
N GLN A 134 11.57 -5.16 5.21
CA GLN A 134 10.28 -4.81 5.81
C GLN A 134 9.75 -5.92 6.71
N ALA A 135 9.79 -7.18 6.26
CA ALA A 135 9.32 -8.32 7.03
C ALA A 135 10.13 -8.49 8.32
N GLU A 136 11.47 -8.39 8.26
CA GLU A 136 12.35 -8.45 9.43
C GLU A 136 12.01 -7.36 10.45
N ASN A 137 11.76 -6.13 9.98
CA ASN A 137 11.46 -4.98 10.84
C ASN A 137 10.18 -5.13 11.67
N ARG A 138 9.30 -6.09 11.35
CA ARG A 138 8.15 -6.44 12.20
C ARG A 138 8.59 -6.85 13.60
N LEU A 139 9.67 -7.63 13.73
CA LEU A 139 10.19 -8.07 15.03
C LEU A 139 10.58 -6.88 15.90
N HIS A 140 11.30 -5.91 15.32
CA HIS A 140 11.82 -4.77 16.06
C HIS A 140 10.70 -3.80 16.46
N ALA A 141 9.80 -3.49 15.53
CA ALA A 141 8.65 -2.62 15.80
C ALA A 141 7.74 -3.20 16.88
N GLN A 142 7.43 -4.50 16.82
CA GLN A 142 6.56 -5.16 17.80
C GLN A 142 7.21 -5.25 19.19
N LYS A 143 8.53 -5.48 19.28
CA LYS A 143 9.25 -5.38 20.56
C LYS A 143 9.10 -4.01 21.19
N ALA A 144 9.25 -2.94 20.42
CA ALA A 144 9.09 -1.57 20.93
C ALA A 144 7.66 -1.33 21.45
N ILE A 145 6.64 -1.80 20.72
CA ILE A 145 5.24 -1.70 21.15
C ILE A 145 5.02 -2.43 22.49
N LEU A 146 5.51 -3.67 22.63
CA LEU A 146 5.38 -4.43 23.87
C LEU A 146 6.03 -3.72 25.05
N VAL A 147 7.24 -3.19 24.87
CA VAL A 147 7.95 -2.43 25.89
C VAL A 147 7.16 -1.18 26.29
N GLN A 148 6.53 -0.49 25.33
CA GLN A 148 5.75 0.72 25.61
C GLN A 148 4.44 0.42 26.35
N LEU A 149 3.80 -0.72 26.08
CA LEU A 149 2.48 -1.08 26.66
C LEU A 149 2.56 -1.83 28.00
N LEU A 150 3.67 -2.53 28.27
CA LEU A 150 3.86 -3.34 29.49
C LEU A 150 4.70 -2.62 30.55
N ARG A 151 5.12 -1.39 30.28
CA ARG A 151 5.72 -0.49 31.28
C ARG A 151 4.64 0.38 31.91
#